data_AF-X0YXL3-F1
#
_entry.id   AF-X0YXL3-F1
#
_cell.length_a   1.000
_cell.length_b   1.000
_cell.length_c   1.000
_cell.angle_alpha   90.00
_cell.angle_beta   90.00
_cell.angle_gamma   90.00
#
_symmetry.space_group_name_H-M   'P 1'
#
loop_
_entity.id
_entity.type
_entity.pdbx_description
1 polymer ?
#
loop_
_entity_poly.entity_id
_entity_poly.type
_entity_poly.pdbx_seq_one_letter_code
_entity_poly.pdbx_strand_id
1 'polypeptide(L)'
;DWAAKGTQLLGIKTVIAESFERIHRSNLVGMGVLPLQFKEGENATNLGLTGEETFSVFGINDVEPLSELNIVARRLNGEELKFKVITRLDTPIDIEYYQNGGILHTVLRNMINKIKSKEN
;
A
#
# COMPACT_ATOMS: atom_id res chain seq x y z
N ASP A 1 15.83 2.53 0.09
CA ASP A 1 16.10 3.97 -0.08
C ASP A 1 15.46 4.76 1.08
N TRP A 2 16.04 5.90 1.46
CA TRP A 2 15.57 6.74 2.55
C TRP A 2 14.18 7.34 2.30
N ALA A 3 13.81 7.60 1.03
CA ALA A 3 12.49 8.13 0.70
C ALA A 3 11.36 7.21 1.20
N ALA A 4 11.48 5.89 1.02
CA ALA A 4 10.48 4.93 1.51
C ALA A 4 10.67 4.58 3.01
N LYS A 5 11.91 4.51 3.49
CA LYS A 5 12.18 4.21 4.90
C LYS A 5 11.69 5.33 5.82
N GLY A 6 11.86 6.58 5.41
CA GLY A 6 11.32 7.74 6.13
C GLY A 6 9.80 7.68 6.22
N THR A 7 9.11 7.39 5.12
CA THR A 7 7.66 7.17 5.07
C THR A 7 7.21 6.14 6.11
N GLN A 8 7.87 4.98 6.15
CA GLN A 8 7.56 3.93 7.13
C GLN A 8 7.80 4.37 8.58
N LEU A 9 8.93 5.05 8.85
CA LEU A 9 9.29 5.53 10.20
C LEU A 9 8.35 6.60 10.74
N LEU A 10 7.74 7.39 9.85
CA LEU A 10 6.69 8.35 10.19
C LEU A 10 5.31 7.69 10.41
N GLY A 11 5.23 6.35 10.30
CA GLY A 11 4.01 5.59 10.54
C GLY A 11 3.04 5.55 9.36
N ILE A 12 3.42 6.06 8.19
CA ILE A 12 2.57 6.06 6.99
C ILE A 12 2.32 4.61 6.55
N LYS A 13 1.04 4.26 6.35
CA LYS A 13 0.61 2.90 5.97
C LYS A 13 0.31 2.76 4.48
N THR A 14 -0.11 3.84 3.85
CA THR A 14 -0.46 3.85 2.43
C THR A 14 -0.11 5.20 1.81
N VAL A 15 0.14 5.21 0.50
CA VAL A 15 0.32 6.42 -0.29
C VAL A 15 -0.64 6.33 -1.47
N ILE A 16 -1.46 7.36 -1.68
CA ILE A 16 -2.35 7.46 -2.85
C ILE A 16 -1.80 8.52 -3.80
N ALA A 17 -1.61 8.19 -5.07
CA ALA A 17 -1.07 9.10 -6.08
C ALA A 17 -1.71 8.87 -7.45
N GLU A 18 -1.55 9.81 -8.38
CA GLU A 18 -1.98 9.65 -9.78
C GLU A 18 -1.08 8.67 -10.55
N SER A 19 0.21 8.65 -10.21
CA SER A 19 1.19 7.73 -10.77
C SER A 19 2.38 7.57 -9.83
N PHE A 20 3.20 6.55 -10.08
CA PHE A 20 4.45 6.33 -9.36
C PHE A 20 5.61 6.13 -10.32
N GLU A 21 6.78 6.67 -9.96
CA GLU A 21 8.03 6.20 -10.53
C GLU A 21 8.27 4.75 -10.11
N ARG A 22 8.76 3.92 -11.06
CA ARG A 22 8.87 2.46 -10.92
C ARG A 22 9.72 2.03 -9.72
N ILE A 23 10.87 2.65 -9.51
CA ILE A 23 11.80 2.32 -8.42
C ILE A 23 11.22 2.78 -7.07
N HIS A 24 10.64 3.97 -7.01
CA HIS A 24 10.01 4.48 -5.79
C HIS A 24 8.85 3.58 -5.34
N ARG A 25 7.99 3.16 -6.27
CA ARG A 25 6.90 2.20 -6.00
C ARG A 25 7.44 0.93 -5.34
N SER A 26 8.44 0.29 -5.94
CA SER A 26 9.03 -0.94 -5.38
C SER A 26 9.65 -0.72 -4.00
N ASN A 27 10.24 0.46 -3.74
CA ASN A 27 10.78 0.78 -2.43
C ASN A 27 9.69 0.91 -1.36
N LEU A 28 8.53 1.52 -1.69
CA LEU A 28 7.39 1.60 -0.77
C LEU A 28 6.89 0.21 -0.38
N VAL A 29 6.66 -0.67 -1.36
CA VAL A 29 6.28 -2.06 -1.15
C VAL A 29 7.30 -2.78 -0.28
N GLY A 30 8.60 -2.60 -0.57
CA GLY A 30 9.68 -3.19 0.21
C GLY A 30 9.67 -2.78 1.68
N MET A 31 9.15 -1.60 2.01
CA MET A 31 8.98 -1.10 3.38
C MET A 31 7.60 -1.43 3.98
N GLY A 32 6.75 -2.20 3.30
CA GLY A 32 5.40 -2.54 3.75
C GLY A 32 4.41 -1.38 3.68
N VAL A 33 4.71 -0.34 2.90
CA VAL A 33 3.79 0.78 2.63
C VAL A 33 3.00 0.44 1.37
N LEU A 34 1.67 0.53 1.42
CA LEU A 34 0.79 0.18 0.30
C LEU A 34 0.70 1.34 -0.71
N PRO A 35 1.24 1.20 -1.94
CA PRO A 35 1.06 2.22 -2.98
C PRO A 35 -0.29 2.02 -3.67
N LEU A 36 -1.10 3.07 -3.73
CA LEU A 36 -2.43 3.10 -4.33
C LEU A 36 -2.46 4.16 -5.42
N GLN A 37 -3.07 3.84 -6.54
CA GLN A 37 -3.22 4.74 -7.67
C GLN A 37 -4.68 5.12 -7.87
N PHE A 38 -4.96 6.40 -8.09
CA PHE A 38 -6.28 6.81 -8.58
C PHE A 38 -6.60 6.13 -9.93
N LYS A 39 -7.89 5.98 -10.24
CA LYS A 39 -8.30 5.54 -11.57
C LYS A 39 -7.95 6.60 -12.61
N GLU A 40 -7.88 6.18 -13.87
CA GLU A 40 -7.58 7.08 -14.98
C GLU A 40 -8.58 8.25 -15.01
N GLY A 41 -8.06 9.48 -15.03
CA GLY A 41 -8.86 10.71 -14.98
C GLY A 41 -9.29 11.18 -13.59
N GLU A 42 -9.07 10.37 -12.55
CA GLU A 42 -9.32 10.74 -11.16
C GLU A 42 -8.04 11.28 -10.49
N ASN A 43 -8.20 12.28 -9.63
CA ASN A 43 -7.14 12.79 -8.78
C ASN A 43 -7.76 13.48 -7.55
N ALA A 44 -6.91 13.90 -6.60
CA ALA A 44 -7.37 14.54 -5.37
C ALA A 44 -8.22 15.78 -5.63
N THR A 45 -7.85 16.61 -6.60
CA THR A 45 -8.56 17.86 -6.93
C THR A 45 -9.95 17.59 -7.50
N ASN A 46 -10.06 16.68 -8.48
CA ASN A 46 -11.32 16.35 -9.15
C ASN A 46 -12.29 15.63 -8.22
N LEU A 47 -11.76 14.87 -7.25
CA LEU A 47 -12.54 14.24 -6.19
C LEU A 47 -12.87 15.21 -5.03
N GLY A 48 -12.31 16.42 -5.03
CA GLY A 48 -12.51 17.41 -3.97
C GLY A 48 -11.99 16.93 -2.61
N LEU A 49 -10.85 16.22 -2.61
CA LEU A 49 -10.14 15.80 -1.41
C LEU A 49 -9.28 16.97 -0.90
N THR A 50 -9.40 17.31 0.37
CA THR A 50 -8.62 18.40 0.99
C THR A 50 -7.39 17.88 1.73
N GLY A 51 -7.38 16.60 2.08
CA GLY A 51 -6.36 15.98 2.93
C GLY A 51 -6.70 16.03 4.43
N GLU A 52 -7.81 16.67 4.80
CA GLU A 52 -8.33 16.68 6.18
C GLU A 52 -9.24 15.48 6.48
N GLU A 53 -9.56 14.69 5.45
CA GLU A 53 -10.42 13.53 5.59
C GLU A 53 -9.73 12.37 6.33
N THR A 54 -10.53 11.57 7.02
CA THR A 54 -10.08 10.26 7.49
C THR A 54 -10.31 9.22 6.39
N PHE A 55 -9.23 8.58 5.94
CA PHE A 55 -9.28 7.58 4.88
C PHE A 55 -9.34 6.17 5.45
N SER A 56 -10.32 5.40 5.00
CA SER A 56 -10.43 3.96 5.26
C SER A 56 -10.25 3.18 3.96
N VAL A 57 -9.38 2.18 3.98
CA VAL A 57 -9.05 1.34 2.82
C VAL A 57 -9.65 -0.05 3.03
N PHE A 58 -10.43 -0.53 2.06
CA PHE A 58 -11.13 -1.81 2.13
C PHE A 58 -10.69 -2.76 1.00
N GLY A 59 -10.73 -4.06 1.27
CA GLY A 59 -10.35 -5.11 0.31
C GLY A 59 -8.90 -5.57 0.39
N ILE A 60 -8.16 -5.17 1.44
CA ILE A 60 -6.72 -5.47 1.57
C ILE A 60 -6.43 -6.96 1.79
N ASN A 61 -7.36 -7.70 2.42
CA ASN A 61 -7.14 -9.10 2.80
C ASN A 61 -7.02 -10.06 1.60
N ASP A 62 -7.76 -9.78 0.52
CA ASP A 62 -7.86 -10.62 -0.67
C ASP A 62 -7.25 -9.91 -1.89
N VAL A 63 -6.17 -9.15 -1.67
CA VAL A 63 -5.55 -8.33 -2.71
C VAL A 63 -4.87 -9.20 -3.77
N GLU A 64 -5.15 -8.93 -5.04
CA GLU A 64 -4.47 -9.51 -6.19
C GLU A 64 -3.61 -8.44 -6.88
N PRO A 65 -2.63 -8.81 -7.72
CA PRO A 65 -1.82 -7.82 -8.41
C PRO A 65 -2.71 -6.87 -9.22
N LEU A 66 -2.50 -5.57 -9.07
CA LEU A 66 -3.27 -4.52 -9.75
C LEU A 66 -4.80 -4.54 -9.48
N SER A 67 -5.28 -5.20 -8.43
CA SER A 67 -6.70 -5.22 -8.09
C SER A 67 -7.24 -3.86 -7.65
N GLU A 68 -8.55 -3.68 -7.80
CA GLU A 68 -9.26 -2.49 -7.28
C GLU A 68 -9.52 -2.62 -5.77
N LEU A 69 -9.31 -1.53 -5.04
CA LEU A 69 -9.66 -1.38 -3.64
C LEU A 69 -10.66 -0.23 -3.46
N ASN A 70 -11.46 -0.29 -2.40
CA ASN A 70 -12.42 0.76 -2.09
C ASN A 70 -11.86 1.69 -1.02
N ILE A 71 -11.96 3.01 -1.26
CA ILE A 71 -11.61 4.05 -0.30
C ILE A 71 -12.88 4.73 0.17
N VAL A 72 -12.99 4.93 1.49
CA VAL A 72 -13.96 5.83 2.08
C VAL A 72 -13.19 6.98 2.72
N ALA A 73 -13.35 8.18 2.16
CA ALA A 73 -12.84 9.41 2.72
C ALA A 73 -13.97 10.08 3.52
N ARG A 74 -13.83 10.13 4.84
CA ARG A 74 -14.80 10.78 5.73
C ARG A 74 -14.33 12.20 6.05
N ARG A 75 -15.12 13.18 5.64
CA ARG A 75 -14.89 14.60 5.92
C ARG A 75 -15.23 14.95 7.36
N LEU A 76 -14.70 16.08 7.84
CA LEU A 76 -14.95 16.59 9.19
C LEU A 76 -16.43 16.88 9.47
N ASN A 77 -17.20 17.21 8.42
CA ASN A 77 -18.65 17.43 8.50
C ASN A 77 -19.49 16.13 8.56
N GLY A 78 -18.84 14.96 8.52
CA GLY A 78 -19.48 13.64 8.52
C GLY A 78 -19.88 13.11 7.14
N GLU A 79 -19.70 13.89 6.07
CA GLU A 79 -19.92 13.44 4.69
C GLU A 79 -18.90 12.38 4.31
N GLU A 80 -19.34 11.35 3.58
CA GLU A 80 -18.47 10.29 3.06
C GLU A 80 -18.38 10.36 1.55
N LEU A 81 -17.14 10.45 1.06
CA LEU A 81 -16.83 10.26 -0.35
C LEU A 81 -16.29 8.84 -0.53
N LYS A 82 -16.86 8.09 -1.47
CA LYS A 82 -16.44 6.74 -1.82
C LYS A 82 -15.88 6.73 -3.22
N PHE A 83 -14.66 6.22 -3.37
CA PHE A 83 -14.01 6.08 -4.66
C PHE A 83 -13.15 4.82 -4.68
N LYS A 84 -12.73 4.43 -5.88
CA LYS A 84 -11.92 3.24 -6.09
C LYS A 84 -10.49 3.63 -6.44
N VAL A 85 -9.55 2.78 -6.06
CA VAL A 85 -8.14 2.93 -6.39
C VAL A 85 -7.59 1.59 -6.85
N ILE A 86 -6.51 1.62 -7.61
CA ILE A 86 -5.78 0.44 -8.05
C ILE A 86 -4.60 0.23 -7.11
N THR A 87 -4.46 -0.97 -6.55
CA THR A 87 -3.25 -1.32 -5.80
C THR A 87 -2.06 -1.40 -6.76
N ARG A 88 -0.93 -0.78 -6.40
CA ARG A 88 0.32 -0.86 -7.16
C ARG A 88 1.27 -1.92 -6.61
N LEU A 89 0.67 -3.02 -6.14
CA LEU A 89 1.33 -4.31 -5.99
C LEU A 89 1.27 -4.96 -7.37
N ASP A 90 2.36 -4.86 -8.12
CA ASP A 90 2.36 -5.21 -9.55
C ASP A 90 2.64 -6.71 -9.77
N THR A 91 3.13 -7.42 -8.74
CA THR A 91 3.47 -8.85 -8.80
C THR A 91 3.02 -9.62 -7.55
N PRO A 92 2.91 -10.96 -7.60
CA PRO A 92 2.63 -11.78 -6.41
C PRO A 92 3.69 -11.63 -5.30
N ILE A 93 4.95 -11.38 -5.67
CA ILE A 93 6.04 -11.15 -4.70
C ILE A 93 5.82 -9.86 -3.93
N ASP A 94 5.30 -8.81 -4.59
CA ASP A 94 4.97 -7.55 -3.92
C ASP A 94 3.91 -7.76 -2.83
N ILE A 95 2.92 -8.62 -3.09
CA ILE A 95 1.88 -9.00 -2.13
C ILE A 95 2.50 -9.73 -0.93
N GLU A 96 3.36 -10.73 -1.19
CA GLU A 96 4.07 -11.46 -0.13
C GLU A 96 4.88 -10.50 0.76
N TYR A 97 5.61 -9.57 0.14
CA TYR A 97 6.37 -8.56 0.88
C TYR A 97 5.47 -7.67 1.72
N TYR A 98 4.39 -7.16 1.14
CA TYR A 98 3.45 -6.30 1.85
C TYR A 98 2.79 -7.03 3.04
N GLN A 99 2.29 -8.25 2.85
CA GLN A 99 1.66 -9.06 3.90
C GLN A 99 2.62 -9.37 5.07
N ASN A 100 3.91 -9.54 4.76
CA ASN A 100 4.93 -9.77 5.78
C ASN A 100 5.42 -8.48 6.46
N GLY A 101 4.92 -7.30 6.07
CA GLY A 101 5.33 -6.00 6.60
C GLY A 101 6.61 -5.44 5.95
N GLY A 102 7.06 -6.02 4.85
CA GLY A 102 8.20 -5.58 4.05
C GLY A 102 9.16 -6.72 3.67
N ILE A 103 10.09 -6.41 2.77
CA ILE A 103 11.06 -7.38 2.23
C ILE A 103 11.97 -7.96 3.32
N LEU A 104 12.46 -7.13 4.25
CA LEU A 104 13.36 -7.59 5.31
C LEU A 104 12.66 -8.60 6.24
N HIS A 105 11.41 -8.34 6.59
CA HIS A 105 10.61 -9.26 7.39
C HIS A 105 10.35 -10.57 6.66
N THR A 106 10.06 -10.50 5.35
CA THR A 106 9.89 -11.68 4.49
C THR A 106 11.14 -12.56 4.49
N VAL A 107 12.30 -11.96 4.19
CA VAL A 107 13.58 -12.67 4.15
C VAL A 107 13.90 -13.30 5.51
N LEU A 108 13.70 -12.57 6.61
CA LEU A 108 13.95 -13.10 7.96
C LEU A 108 13.04 -14.30 8.28
N ARG A 109 11.75 -14.22 7.99
CA ARG A 109 10.79 -15.33 8.20
C ARG A 109 11.20 -16.55 7.37
N ASN A 110 11.58 -16.35 6.12
CA ASN A 110 12.01 -17.43 5.22
C ASN A 110 13.29 -18.12 5.72
N MET A 111 14.24 -17.37 6.27
CA MET A 111 15.45 -17.93 6.89
C MET A 111 15.13 -18.77 8.12
N ILE A 112 14.27 -18.28 9.02
CA ILE A 112 13.86 -19.02 10.23
C ILE A 112 13.13 -20.31 9.86
N ASN A 113 12.21 -20.26 8.89
CA ASN A 113 11.47 -21.43 8.44
C ASN A 113 12.39 -22.49 7.82
N LYS A 114 13.40 -22.07 7.05
CA LYS A 114 14.40 -22.95 6.45
C LYS A 114 15.30 -23.64 7.48
N ILE A 115 15.57 -22.99 8.62
CA ILE A 115 16.33 -23.60 9.72
C ILE A 115 15.47 -24.68 10.39
N LYS A 116 14.22 -24.35 10.73
CA LYS A 116 13.28 -25.31 11.35
C LYS A 116 13.00 -26.54 10.48
N SER A 117 12.97 -26.39 9.16
CA SER A 117 12.75 -27.52 8.23
C SER A 117 13.96 -28.45 8.09
N LYS A 118 15.14 -28.06 8.58
CA LYS A 118 16.35 -28.89 8.59
C LYS A 118 16.55 -29.65 9.90
N GLU A 119 15.88 -29.21 10.96
CA GLU A 119 15.96 -29.83 12.30
C GLU A 119 14.89 -30.91 12.50
N ASN A 120 13.88 -30.98 11.62
CA ASN A 120 12.89 -32.06 11.53
C ASN A 120 13.23 -32.99 10.37
#